data_AF-R7PZV1-F1
#
_entry.id   AF-R7PZV1-F1
#
_cell.length_a   1.000
_cell.length_b   1.000
_cell.length_c   1.000
_cell.angle_alpha   90.00
_cell.angle_beta   90.00
_cell.angle_gamma   90.00
#
_symmetry.space_group_name_H-M   'P 1'
#
loop_
_entity.id
_entity.type
_entity.pdbx_description
1 polymer ?
#
loop_
_entity_poly.entity_id
_entity_poly.type
_entity_poly.pdbx_seq_one_letter_code
_entity_poly.pdbx_strand_id
1 'polypeptide(L)' 'MDAQVLEFPDETFDLVISRNLIWNLDDPKAAYREWLRVLKPERKLMIFDGQPLPVPV' A
#
# COMPACT_ATOMS: atom_id res chain seq x y z
N MET A 1 -1.76 -1.82 -13.59
CA MET A 1 -2.60 -2.04 -12.39
C MET A 1 -2.39 -0.85 -11.48
N ASP A 2 -3.46 -0.22 -11.03
CA ASP A 2 -3.42 0.93 -10.11
C ASP A 2 -3.41 0.41 -8.67
N ALA A 3 -2.47 0.86 -7.85
CA ALA A 3 -2.38 0.44 -6.45
C ALA A 3 -3.53 0.98 -5.59
N GLN A 4 -4.30 1.94 -6.11
CA GLN A 4 -5.47 2.55 -5.49
C GLN A 4 -6.80 1.93 -5.96
N VAL A 5 -6.76 1.06 -6.97
CA VAL A 5 -7.92 0.34 -7.52
C VAL A 5 -7.48 -1.07 -7.93
N LEU A 6 -7.55 -2.00 -6.98
CA LEU A 6 -7.10 -3.37 -7.18
C LEU A 6 -8.24 -4.24 -7.73
N GLU A 7 -7.99 -4.93 -8.84
CA GLU A 7 -8.94 -5.85 -9.47
C GLU A 7 -8.99 -7.24 -8.79
N PHE A 8 -8.50 -7.33 -7.55
CA PHE A 8 -8.51 -8.56 -6.77
C PHE A 8 -9.72 -8.61 -5.83
N PRO A 9 -10.27 -9.79 -5.55
CA PRO A 9 -11.28 -9.96 -4.51
C PRO A 9 -10.75 -9.61 -3.11
N ASP A 10 -11.67 -9.35 -2.19
CA ASP A 10 -11.37 -9.20 -0.78
C ASP A 10 -10.72 -10.47 -0.22
N GLU A 11 -9.91 -10.34 0.82
CA GLU A 11 -9.34 -11.48 1.57
C GLU A 11 -8.60 -12.52 0.69
N THR A 12 -7.89 -12.06 -0.33
CA THR A 12 -7.19 -12.94 -1.28
C THR A 12 -5.79 -13.31 -0.79
N PHE A 13 -5.05 -12.36 -0.23
CA PHE A 13 -3.62 -12.50 0.02
C PHE A 13 -3.29 -12.69 1.49
N ASP A 14 -2.21 -13.45 1.74
CA ASP A 14 -1.62 -13.63 3.07
C ASP A 14 -0.53 -12.60 3.40
N LEU A 15 -0.04 -11.86 2.39
CA LEU A 15 0.98 -10.83 2.50
C LEU A 15 0.84 -9.83 1.36
N VAL A 16 0.86 -8.53 1.69
CA VAL A 16 1.03 -7.44 0.72
C VAL A 16 2.33 -6.72 1.05
N ILE A 17 3.16 -6.48 0.02
CA ILE A 17 4.41 -5.74 0.15
C ILE A 17 4.35 -4.52 -0.75
N SER A 18 4.52 -3.34 -0.16
CA SER A 18 4.76 -2.09 -0.88
C SER A 18 6.21 -1.66 -0.67
N ARG A 19 6.88 -1.22 -1.74
CA ARG A 19 8.25 -0.72 -1.67
C ARG A 19 8.43 0.48 -2.58
N ASN A 20 8.86 1.59 -1.99
CA ASN A 20 9.17 2.83 -2.70
C ASN A 20 8.01 3.35 -3.57
N LEU A 21 6.79 3.34 -3.03
CA LEU A 21 5.56 3.59 -3.78
C LEU A 21 4.71 4.71 -3.17
N ILE A 22 4.62 4.81 -1.84
CA ILE A 22 3.58 5.64 -1.19
C ILE A 22 3.66 7.12 -1.60
N TRP A 23 4.87 7.67 -1.77
CA TRP A 23 5.06 9.07 -2.14
C TRP A 23 4.66 9.38 -3.60
N ASN A 24 4.47 8.38 -4.44
CA ASN A 24 4.03 8.53 -5.83
C ASN A 24 2.50 8.48 -5.98
N LEU A 25 1.76 8.24 -4.89
CA LEU A 25 0.31 8.06 -4.96
C LEU A 25 -0.42 9.40 -4.79
N ASP A 26 -1.42 9.62 -5.64
CA ASP A 26 -2.30 10.79 -5.56
C ASP A 26 -3.17 10.74 -4.29
N ASP A 27 -3.75 9.57 -3.99
CA ASP A 27 -4.44 9.27 -2.73
C ASP A 27 -3.85 8.03 -2.06
N PRO A 28 -2.82 8.19 -1.21
CA PRO A 28 -2.25 7.09 -0.44
C PRO A 28 -3.31 6.35 0.39
N LYS A 29 -4.34 7.04 0.90
CA LYS A 29 -5.39 6.40 1.72
C LYS A 29 -6.25 5.46 0.90
N ALA A 30 -6.50 5.75 -0.37
CA ALA A 30 -7.17 4.80 -1.27
C ALA A 30 -6.36 3.51 -1.42
N ALA A 31 -5.04 3.63 -1.62
CA ALA A 31 -4.17 2.46 -1.70
C ALA A 31 -4.17 1.64 -0.40
N TYR A 32 -4.03 2.28 0.77
CA TYR A 32 -4.14 1.57 2.06
C TYR A 32 -5.47 0.82 2.21
N ARG A 33 -6.60 1.42 1.80
CA ARG A 33 -7.90 0.74 1.85
C ARG A 33 -7.92 -0.51 0.97
N GLU A 34 -7.45 -0.39 -0.26
CA GLU A 34 -7.39 -1.53 -1.18
C GLU A 34 -6.44 -2.62 -0.68
N TRP A 35 -5.27 -2.27 -0.15
CA TRP A 35 -4.29 -3.24 0.34
C TRP A 35 -4.81 -4.00 1.56
N LEU A 36 -5.52 -3.31 2.45
CA LEU A 36 -6.17 -3.94 3.59
C LEU A 36 -7.36 -4.80 3.17
N ARG A 37 -8.16 -4.37 2.19
CA ARG A 37 -9.30 -5.13 1.66
C ARG A 37 -8.89 -6.47 1.09
N VAL A 38 -7.80 -6.50 0.30
CA VAL A 38 -7.34 -7.74 -0.34
C VAL A 38 -6.56 -8.66 0.59
N LEU A 39 -6.22 -8.21 1.81
CA LEU A 39 -5.60 -9.05 2.84
C LEU A 39 -6.66 -9.86 3.59
N LYS A 40 -6.38 -11.15 3.83
CA LYS A 40 -7.22 -11.93 4.77
C LYS A 40 -7.09 -11.36 6.18
N PRO A 41 -8.06 -11.64 7.08
CA PRO A 41 -7.95 -11.28 8.49
C PRO A 41 -6.62 -11.72 9.10
N GLU A 42 -6.03 -10.86 9.94
CA GLU A 42 -4.76 -11.07 10.66
C GLU A 42 -3.50 -11.26 9.78
N ARG A 43 -3.61 -11.01 8.47
CA ARG A 43 -2.46 -11.06 7.54
C ARG A 43 -1.68 -9.76 7.51
N LYS A 44 -0.49 -9.84 6.92
CA LYS A 44 0.52 -8.78 7.07
C LYS A 44 0.56 -7.86 5.87
N LEU A 45 0.62 -6.57 6.15
CA LEU A 45 1.03 -5.52 5.22
C LEU A 45 2.44 -5.07 5.59
N MET A 46 3.38 -5.13 4.65
CA MET A 46 4.75 -4.63 4.84
C MET A 46 5.00 -3.47 3.89
N ILE A 47 5.45 -2.35 4.44
CA ILE A 47 5.72 -1.13 3.68
C ILE A 47 7.17 -0.74 3.89
N PHE A 48 7.88 -0.62 2.79
CA PHE A 48 9.28 -0.22 2.74
C PHE A 48 9.39 1.07 1.92
N ASP A 49 9.08 2.19 2.54
CA ASP A 49 9.27 3.50 1.95
C ASP A 49 10.38 4.26 2.68
N GLY A 50 11.34 4.78 1.92
CA GLY A 50 12.32 5.72 2.45
C GLY A 50 11.63 7.02 2.87
N GLN A 51 12.02 7.57 4.02
CA GLN A 51 11.70 8.97 4.30
C GLN A 51 12.40 9.85 3.25
N PRO A 52 11.71 10.83 2.63
CA PRO A 52 12.42 11.90 1.98
C PRO A 52 13.28 12.59 3.04
N LEU A 53 14.59 12.70 2.79
CA LEU A 53 15.49 13.49 3.64
C LEU A 53 14.89 14.90 3.80
N PRO A 54 14.96 15.51 5.00
CA PRO A 54 14.56 16.91 5.15
C PRO A 54 15.39 17.75 4.18
N VAL A 55 14.74 18.36 3.20
CA VAL A 55 15.32 19.49 2.48
C VAL A 55 15.50 20.61 3.50
N PRO A 56 16.72 21.13 3.71
CA PRO A 56 16.92 22.25 4.62
C PRO A 56 16.12 23.44 4.06
N VAL A 57 15.23 23.98 4.89
CA VAL A 57 14.60 25.29 4.70
C VAL A 57 15.62 26.40 4.85
#